data_AF-A0A9D8EBG9-F1
#
_entry.id   AF-A0A9D8EBG9-F1
#
_cell.length_a   1.000
_cell.length_b   1.000
_cell.length_c   1.000
_cell.angle_alpha   90.00
_cell.angle_beta   90.00
_cell.angle_gamma   90.00
#
_symmetry.space_group_name_H-M   'P 1'
#
loop_
_entity.id
_entity.type
_entity.pdbx_description
1 polymer ?
#
loop_
_entity_poly.entity_id
_entity_poly.type
_entity_poly.pdbx_seq_one_letter_code
_entity_poly.pdbx_strand_id
1 'polypeptide(L)' 'PEEWAKEALTMSKLRLVHLTPSIAYKSTVLPQPFHNDPADQIILATAREENAIILTKDERIHKYSQVKSIW' A
#
# COMPACT_ATOMS: atom_id res chain seq x y z
N PRO A 1 -13.86 -10.41 -10.10
CA PRO A 1 -12.73 -9.66 -9.48
C PRO A 1 -12.34 -8.41 -10.27
N GLU A 2 -12.07 -8.55 -11.58
CA GLU A 2 -11.72 -7.41 -12.43
C GLU A 2 -12.90 -6.42 -12.62
N GLU A 3 -14.11 -6.93 -12.80
CA GLU A 3 -15.33 -6.10 -12.93
C GLU A 3 -15.58 -5.24 -11.68
N TRP A 4 -15.50 -5.86 -10.50
CA TRP A 4 -15.56 -5.15 -9.22
C TRP A 4 -14.49 -4.06 -9.10
N ALA A 5 -13.25 -4.33 -9.53
CA ALA A 5 -12.18 -3.34 -9.49
C ALA A 5 -12.47 -2.16 -10.43
N LYS A 6 -12.97 -2.43 -11.64
CA LYS A 6 -13.40 -1.39 -12.59
C LYS A 6 -14.51 -0.53 -12.00
N GLU A 7 -15.52 -1.14 -11.39
CA GLU A 7 -16.63 -0.44 -10.74
C GLU A 7 -16.15 0.43 -9.58
N ALA A 8 -15.32 -0.10 -8.67
CA ALA A 8 -14.76 0.65 -7.56
C ALA A 8 -13.99 1.90 -8.05
N LEU A 9 -13.23 1.79 -9.14
CA LEU A 9 -12.49 2.91 -9.72
C LEU A 9 -13.38 3.99 -10.34
N THR A 10 -14.69 3.75 -10.52
CA THR A 10 -15.64 4.80 -10.95
C THR A 10 -16.10 5.71 -9.82
N MET A 11 -15.85 5.35 -8.55
CA MET A 11 -16.28 6.11 -7.38
C MET A 11 -15.53 7.45 -7.29
N SER A 12 -16.26 8.57 -7.20
CA SER A 12 -15.69 9.94 -7.22
C SER A 12 -14.70 10.27 -6.10
N LYS A 13 -14.68 9.47 -5.02
CA LYS A 13 -13.77 9.65 -3.88
C LYS A 13 -12.58 8.70 -3.88
N LEU A 14 -12.48 7.82 -4.87
CA LEU A 14 -11.33 6.95 -5.06
C LEU A 14 -10.45 7.50 -6.17
N ARG A 15 -9.14 7.38 -5.98
CA ARG A 15 -8.13 7.71 -6.98
C ARG A 15 -7.20 6.53 -7.12
N LEU A 16 -6.92 6.13 -8.36
CA LEU A 16 -5.88 5.16 -8.64
C LEU A 16 -4.51 5.79 -8.45
N VAL A 17 -3.67 5.18 -7.61
CA VAL A 17 -2.24 5.52 -7.54
C VAL A 17 -1.49 4.57 -8.46
N HIS A 18 -0.81 5.11 -9.46
CA HIS A 18 -0.02 4.30 -10.38
C HIS A 18 1.23 3.74 -9.71
N LEU A 19 1.59 2.50 -10.05
CA LEU A 19 2.89 1.95 -9.69
C LEU A 19 3.98 2.66 -10.50
N THR A 20 4.60 3.67 -9.89
CA THR A 20 5.72 4.40 -10.51
C THR A 20 7.04 3.65 -10.32
N PRO A 21 8.08 3.93 -11.13
CA PRO A 21 9.42 3.40 -10.89
C PRO A 21 9.97 3.72 -9.48
N SER A 22 9.63 4.90 -8.93
CA SER A 22 9.98 5.28 -7.55
C SER A 22 9.38 4.31 -6.53
N ILE A 23 8.07 4.04 -6.64
CA ILE A 23 7.36 3.11 -5.75
C ILE A 23 7.90 1.69 -5.90
N ALA A 24 8.10 1.24 -7.15
CA ALA A 24 8.62 -0.09 -7.44
C ALA A 24 10.03 -0.32 -6.87
N TYR A 25 10.91 0.70 -6.91
CA TYR A 25 12.20 0.62 -6.25
C TYR A 25 12.04 0.61 -4.72
N LYS A 26 11.29 1.56 -4.16
CA LYS A 26 11.11 1.74 -2.72
C LYS A 26 10.49 0.52 -2.03
N SER A 27 9.63 -0.26 -2.70
CA SER A 27 9.08 -1.50 -2.16
C SER A 27 10.15 -2.55 -1.88
N THR A 28 11.26 -2.55 -2.63
CA THR A 28 12.36 -3.51 -2.46
C THR A 28 13.37 -3.14 -1.38
N VAL A 29 13.35 -1.88 -0.92
CA VAL A 29 14.31 -1.32 0.05
C VAL A 29 13.62 -0.80 1.32
N LEU A 30 12.49 -1.41 1.68
CA LEU A 30 11.80 -1.06 2.92
C LEU A 30 12.67 -1.34 4.15
N PRO A 31 12.65 -0.45 5.18
CA PRO A 31 13.35 -0.67 6.42
C PRO A 31 12.98 -2.02 7.06
N GLN A 32 13.99 -2.79 7.41
CA GLN A 32 13.81 -4.10 8.03
C GLN A 32 13.59 -3.97 9.54
N PRO A 33 12.88 -4.92 10.19
CA PRO A 33 12.27 -6.11 9.59
C PRO A 33 10.88 -5.82 9.00
N PHE A 34 10.64 -6.31 7.78
CA PHE A 34 9.29 -6.45 7.21
C PHE A 34 9.16 -7.82 6.53
N HIS A 35 7.94 -8.34 6.41
CA HIS A 35 7.74 -9.65 5.79
C HIS A 35 7.96 -9.59 4.26
N ASN A 36 8.24 -10.76 3.65
CA ASN A 36 8.66 -10.86 2.24
C ASN A 36 7.49 -10.99 1.24
N ASP A 37 6.37 -10.32 1.48
CA ASP A 37 5.22 -10.31 0.56
C ASP A 37 5.33 -9.12 -0.40
N PRO A 38 5.47 -9.34 -1.71
CA PRO A 38 5.67 -8.25 -2.67
C PRO A 38 4.48 -7.28 -2.76
N ALA A 39 3.25 -7.76 -2.59
CA ALA A 39 2.07 -6.90 -2.69
C ALA A 39 2.00 -5.95 -1.51
N ASP A 40 2.22 -6.45 -0.29
CA ASP A 40 2.27 -5.61 0.91
C ASP A 40 3.42 -4.61 0.84
N GLN A 41 4.59 -5.01 0.33
CA GLN A 41 5.72 -4.11 0.13
C GLN A 41 5.38 -2.96 -0.84
N ILE A 42 4.66 -3.24 -1.93
CA ILE A 42 4.19 -2.22 -2.88
C ILE A 42 3.17 -1.29 -2.22
N ILE A 43 2.22 -1.84 -1.45
CA ILE A 43 1.21 -1.04 -0.72
C ILE A 43 1.89 -0.11 0.29
N LEU A 44 2.84 -0.62 1.07
CA LEU A 44 3.59 0.17 2.05
C LEU A 44 4.43 1.26 1.39
N ALA A 45 5.16 0.94 0.33
CA ALA A 45 5.93 1.94 -0.41
C ALA A 45 5.04 3.03 -1.00
N THR A 46 3.86 2.65 -1.54
CA THR A 46 2.87 3.58 -2.06
C THR A 46 2.34 4.49 -0.96
N ALA A 47 1.96 3.94 0.20
CA ALA A 47 1.45 4.71 1.32
C ALA A 47 2.49 5.71 1.86
N ARG A 48 3.77 5.32 1.90
CA ARG A 48 4.88 6.20 2.28
C ARG A 48 5.09 7.33 1.28
N GLU A 49 4.99 7.05 -0.02
CA GLU A 49 5.13 8.08 -1.07
C GLU A 49 3.99 9.09 -1.04
N GLU A 50 2.76 8.62 -0.82
CA GLU A 50 1.56 9.45 -0.79
C GLU A 50 1.30 10.09 0.59
N ASN A 51 2.15 9.84 1.60
CA ASN A 51 1.91 10.19 3.00
C ASN A 51 0.53 9.75 3.51
N ALA A 52 0.07 8.57 3.07
CA ALA A 52 -1.25 8.02 3.36
C ALA A 52 -1.26 7.13 4.61
N ILE A 53 -2.46 6.91 5.17
CA ILE A 53 -2.71 5.93 6.23
C ILE A 53 -3.25 4.66 5.59
N ILE A 54 -2.69 3.50 5.93
CA ILE A 54 -3.14 2.19 5.43
C ILE A 54 -4.36 1.74 6.24
N LEU A 55 -5.47 1.43 5.56
CA LEU A 55 -6.62 0.76 6.16
C LEU A 55 -6.49 -0.75 5.93
N THR A 56 -6.15 -1.53 6.96
CA THR A 56 -5.97 -3.00 6.83
C THR A 56 -6.29 -3.78 8.10
N LYS A 57 -6.88 -4.99 8.00
CA LYS A 57 -7.00 -5.94 9.15
C LYS A 57 -5.69 -6.60 9.52
N ASP A 58 -4.65 -6.48 8.68
CA ASP A 58 -3.43 -7.24 8.85
C ASP A 58 -2.60 -6.72 10.04
N GLU A 59 -2.51 -7.55 11.09
CA GLU A 59 -1.73 -7.24 12.29
C GLU A 59 -0.23 -7.05 12.02
N ARG A 60 0.32 -7.64 10.97
CA ARG A 60 1.73 -7.48 10.62
C ARG A 60 2.02 -6.06 10.16
N ILE A 61 1.09 -5.46 9.42
CA ILE A 61 1.20 -4.06 8.99
C ILE A 61 1.00 -3.13 10.20
N HIS A 62 0.07 -3.43 11.11
CA HIS A 62 -0.11 -2.65 12.35
C HIS A 62 1.12 -2.66 13.26
N LYS A 63 1.90 -3.75 13.26
CA LYS A 63 3.15 -3.85 14.03
C LYS A 63 4.32 -3.15 13.35
N TYR A 64 4.18 -2.68 12.11
CA TYR A 64 5.25 -2.04 11.36
C TYR A 64 5.27 -0.52 11.56
N SER A 65 6.17 -0.06 12.42
CA SER A 65 6.26 1.35 12.89
C SER A 65 6.57 2.39 11.80
N GLN A 66 6.99 1.98 10.61
CA GLN A 66 7.38 2.90 9.53
C GLN A 66 6.20 3.40 8.70
N VAL A 67 4.98 2.92 8.98
CA VAL A 67 3.74 3.37 8.33
C VAL A 67 2.65 3.58 9.38
N LYS A 68 1.70 4.46 9.06
CA LYS A 68 0.49 4.60 9.88
C LYS A 68 -0.56 3.66 9.33
N SER A 69 -1.20 2.89 10.20
CA SER A 69 -2.32 2.03 9.83
C SER A 69 -3.46 2.12 10.85
N ILE A 70 -4.68 1.86 10.37
CA ILE A 70 -5.93 1.82 11.15
C ILE A 70 -6.81 0.66 10.68
N TRP A 71 -7.77 0.22 11.50
CA TRP A 71 -8.82 -0.73 11.12
C TRP A 71 -10.07 -0.61 11.96
#